data_AF-A0A519YNB8-F1
#
_entry.id   AF-A0A519YNB8-F1
#
_cell.length_a   1.000
_cell.length_b   1.000
_cell.length_c   1.000
_cell.angle_alpha   90.00
_cell.angle_beta   90.00
_cell.angle_gamma   90.00
#
_symmetry.space_group_name_H-M   'P 1'
#
loop_
_entity.id
_entity.type
_entity.pdbx_description
1 polymer ?
#
loop_
_entity_poly.entity_id
_entity_poly.type
_entity_poly.pdbx_seq_one_letter_code
_entity_poly.pdbx_strand_id
1 'polypeptide(L)' 'MDTYQDLITQTFDFPNADFQVRDNELFFHDIDLMALVEKHGTPLRLTYLP' A
#
# COMPACT_ATOMS: atom_id res chain seq x y z
N MET A 1 -17.49 -22.29 14.93
CA MET A 1 -18.18 -21.32 14.07
C MET A 1 -17.14 -20.29 13.74
N ASP A 2 -16.30 -20.62 12.77
CA ASP A 2 -15.30 -19.71 12.23
C ASP A 2 -16.04 -18.99 11.10
N THR A 3 -16.53 -17.80 11.41
CA THR A 3 -17.51 -17.15 10.55
C THR A 3 -16.75 -16.61 9.36
N TYR A 4 -17.28 -16.80 8.14
CA TYR A 4 -16.74 -16.21 6.90
C TYR A 4 -16.39 -14.72 7.03
N GLN A 5 -17.04 -14.02 7.97
CA GLN A 5 -16.75 -12.66 8.40
C GLN A 5 -15.29 -12.44 8.85
N ASP A 6 -14.69 -13.37 9.62
CA ASP A 6 -13.32 -13.23 10.17
C ASP A 6 -12.25 -13.39 9.09
N LEU A 7 -12.53 -14.24 8.10
CA LEU A 7 -11.69 -14.45 6.91
C LEU A 7 -11.69 -13.24 5.97
N ILE A 8 -12.77 -12.44 6.02
CA ILE A 8 -12.89 -11.20 5.25
C ILE A 8 -12.24 -10.05 6.01
N THR A 9 -12.44 -9.91 7.33
CA THR A 9 -11.81 -8.81 8.10
C THR A 9 -10.28 -8.91 8.11
N GLN A 10 -9.69 -10.11 8.05
CA GLN A 10 -8.23 -10.28 7.96
C GLN A 10 -7.62 -9.67 6.68
N THR A 11 -8.40 -9.48 5.61
CA THR A 11 -7.91 -9.01 4.30
C THR A 11 -8.11 -7.51 4.06
N PHE A 12 -8.75 -6.79 4.98
CA PHE A 12 -9.21 -5.41 4.76
C PHE A 12 -8.80 -4.42 5.86
N ASP A 13 -7.66 -4.62 6.53
CA ASP A 13 -7.00 -3.52 7.26
C ASP A 13 -6.19 -2.66 6.27
N PHE A 14 -6.91 -1.87 5.46
CA PHE A 14 -6.29 -0.81 4.66
C PHE A 14 -6.40 0.53 5.41
N PRO A 15 -5.32 1.33 5.52
CA PRO A 15 -3.96 1.04 5.07
C PRO A 15 -3.24 0.10 6.05
N ASN A 16 -2.61 -0.95 5.50
CA ASN A 16 -1.56 -1.69 6.21
C ASN A 16 -0.54 -0.68 6.72
N ALA A 17 0.07 -0.91 7.89
CA ALA A 17 1.04 0.00 8.53
C ALA A 17 2.23 0.44 7.65
N ASP A 18 2.33 -0.12 6.45
CA ASP A 18 3.36 0.10 5.44
C ASP A 18 3.18 1.38 4.61
N PHE A 19 1.97 1.95 4.54
CA PHE A 19 1.73 3.23 3.86
C PHE A 19 1.80 4.41 4.83
N GLN A 20 2.63 5.40 4.51
CA GLN A 20 2.77 6.62 5.30
C GLN A 20 2.64 7.85 4.42
N VAL A 21 1.92 8.85 4.90
CA VAL A 21 1.87 10.15 4.24
C VAL A 21 2.81 11.09 4.99
N ARG A 22 3.84 11.60 4.33
CA ARG A 22 4.77 12.61 4.87
C ARG A 22 4.77 13.78 3.89
N ASP A 23 4.54 14.99 4.38
CA ASP A 23 4.57 16.21 3.55
C ASP A 23 3.74 16.15 2.27
N ASN A 24 2.57 15.50 2.35
CA ASN A 24 1.62 15.32 1.24
C ASN A 24 2.11 14.38 0.11
N GLU A 25 3.17 13.63 0.37
CA GLU A 25 3.69 12.56 -0.49
C GLU A 25 3.38 11.19 0.15
N LEU A 26 3.12 10.20 -0.71
CA LEU A 26 2.77 8.85 -0.29
C LEU A 26 4.01 7.96 -0.31
N PHE A 27 4.38 7.47 0.86
CA PHE A 27 5.46 6.53 1.09
C PHE A 27 4.92 5.12 1.30
N PHE A 28 5.64 4.14 0.75
CA PHE A 28 5.39 2.72 0.98
C PHE A 28 6.72 2.04 1.29
N HIS A 29 6.89 1.50 2.51
CA HIS A 29 8.19 0.98 3.00
C HIS A 29 9.37 1.96 2.81
N ASP A 30 9.19 3.23 3.20
CA ASP A 30 10.15 4.34 2.98
C ASP A 30 10.48 4.66 1.52
N ILE A 31 9.72 4.11 0.56
CA ILE A 31 9.83 4.44 -0.87
C ILE A 31 8.79 5.50 -1.21
N ASP A 32 9.24 6.63 -1.76
CA ASP A 32 8.35 7.67 -2.30
C ASP A 32 7.70 7.20 -3.61
N LEU A 33 6.38 7.01 -3.56
CA LEU A 33 5.61 6.59 -4.72
C LEU A 33 5.44 7.70 -5.75
N MET A 34 5.44 8.98 -5.34
CA MET A 34 5.31 10.10 -6.26
C MET A 34 6.54 10.21 -7.15
N ALA A 35 7.75 10.09 -6.58
CA ALA A 35 8.98 10.00 -7.38
C ALA A 35 8.98 8.82 -8.36
N LEU A 36 8.43 7.66 -7.99
CA LEU A 36 8.31 6.51 -8.89
C LEU A 36 7.36 6.81 -10.06
N VAL A 37 6.22 7.46 -9.78
CA VAL A 37 5.25 7.86 -10.80
C VAL A 37 5.85 8.89 -11.76
N GLU A 38 6.57 9.90 -11.26
CA GLU A 38 7.25 10.87 -12.11
C GLU A 38 8.30 10.22 -13.02
N LYS A 39 9.05 9.26 -12.49
CA LYS A 39 10.12 8.57 -13.22
C LYS A 39 9.60 7.59 -14.28
N HIS A 40 8.52 6.85 -13.97
CA HIS A 40 8.06 5.72 -14.80
C HIS A 40 6.73 5.97 -15.52
N GLY A 41 6.01 7.05 -15.19
CA GLY A 41 4.68 7.36 -15.72
C GLY A 41 3.58 6.43 -15.18
N THR A 42 2.33 6.70 -15.58
CA THR A 42 1.14 5.92 -15.20
C THR A 42 0.53 5.20 -16.41
N PRO A 43 -0.03 3.98 -16.26
CA PRO A 43 -0.23 3.24 -15.02
C PRO A 43 1.00 2.43 -14.60
N LEU A 44 1.33 2.47 -13.30
CA LEU A 44 2.45 1.75 -12.70
C LEU A 44 1.93 0.61 -11.81
N ARG A 45 2.52 -0.58 -11.92
CA ARG A 45 2.27 -1.70 -11.00
C ARG A 45 3.52 -1.96 -10.17
N LEU A 46 3.39 -1.79 -8.85
CA LEU A 46 4.44 -2.07 -7.87
C LEU A 46 4.13 -3.37 -7.14
N THR A 47 5.17 -4.12 -6.81
CA THR A 47 5.08 -5.32 -5.97
C THR A 47 6.25 -5.28 -5.01
N TYR A 48 5.94 -5.24 -3.71
CA TYR A 48 6.93 -5.35 -2.65
C TYR A 48 6.97 -6.80 -2.19
N LEU A 49 8.15 -7.41 -2.24
CA LEU A 49 8.39 -8.75 -1.73
C LEU A 49 8.93 -8.60 -0.30
N PRO A 50 8.32 -9.26 0.70
CA PRO A 50 8.79 -9.21 2.09
C PRO A 50 10.16 -9.87 2.26
#